data_AF-A0AA46HA63-F1
#
_entry.id   AF-A0AA46HA63-F1
#
_cell.length_a   1.000
_cell.length_b   1.000
_cell.length_c   1.000
_cell.angle_alpha   90.00
_cell.angle_beta   90.00
_cell.angle_gamma   90.00
#
_symmetry.space_group_name_H-M   'P 1'
#
loop_
_entity.id
_entity.type
_entity.pdbx_description
1 polymer ?
#
loop_
_entity_poly.entity_id
_entity_poly.type
_entity_poly.pdbx_seq_one_letter_code
_entity_poly.pdbx_strand_id
1 'polypeptide(L)'
;MRIPHHLSRSSTGRWSFVQRVPIDLQTVMDCRLIKRTLQTKDLPQAHVRAVVLGAGYARLFAQLKDQRVAKLSKSDADLLIARLTSAENLQDLTLNRTRQPDGTVTEQWQIDSPKDLKLYRQLMELEAMAGAALQARARPGAVPTMFGSAPHPSSVKQASTPAIETMTLGKARDAFLATLKGSTLPKTYTIKKTAIEALVAFLGPMMKVHAITRSDLARWYQDMREKGASTPTLTNKQSYIGGKGGFFEWAMASGHYPRGDNPASGHVSYSQREKRARKKLGFKAYDRAQIQALFAPNALAKLSESARWASLIGLYTGARASEVGQLLIKDVFEEEGIPCIRISDEGEHQKVKTEVSLRTVPLHPELLKMGFLKWVDGKRKAGETRLFPAAKATAVNGQGNWITKAFSRHLAEVGKDWAPAKRGFHSLRKTFIQELQGAGVVSELRAQIVGHELDDEHHATYSREFTIVEKLKGLAKHSPGVNAITWNLRSKHSLNG
;
A
#
# COMPACT_ATOMS: atom_id res chain seq x y z
N MET A 1 4.58 -4.31 -30.72
CA MET A 1 4.77 -4.94 -29.39
C MET A 1 5.59 -3.98 -28.54
N ARG A 2 5.05 -3.50 -27.41
CA ARG A 2 5.68 -2.45 -26.59
C ARG A 2 6.85 -3.05 -25.82
N ILE A 3 8.04 -2.50 -25.98
CA ILE A 3 9.23 -2.94 -25.26
C ILE A 3 9.07 -2.57 -23.78
N PRO A 4 9.18 -3.50 -22.81
CA PRO A 4 9.12 -3.16 -21.39
C PRO A 4 10.23 -2.19 -20.99
N HIS A 5 9.97 -1.32 -20.02
CA HIS A 5 10.92 -0.30 -19.59
C HIS A 5 12.22 -0.86 -18.98
N HIS A 6 12.19 -2.11 -18.50
CA HIS A 6 13.38 -2.81 -18.01
C HIS A 6 14.19 -3.48 -19.14
N LEU A 7 13.78 -3.32 -20.40
CA LEU A 7 14.48 -3.79 -21.58
C LEU A 7 14.83 -2.62 -22.49
N SER A 8 16.05 -2.64 -22.99
CA SER A 8 16.51 -1.73 -24.05
C SER A 8 17.07 -2.54 -25.20
N ARG A 9 16.81 -2.10 -26.43
CA ARG A 9 17.36 -2.72 -27.64
C ARG A 9 18.50 -1.88 -28.17
N SER A 10 19.63 -2.51 -28.44
CA SER A 10 20.75 -1.87 -29.14
C SER A 10 20.47 -1.73 -30.64
N SER A 11 21.24 -0.86 -31.32
CA SER A 11 21.22 -0.73 -32.78
C SER A 11 21.55 -2.04 -33.50
N THR A 12 22.34 -2.92 -32.88
CA THR A 12 22.67 -4.28 -33.38
C THR A 12 21.57 -5.32 -33.13
N GLY A 13 20.45 -4.89 -32.54
CA GLY A 13 19.24 -5.70 -32.32
C GLY A 13 19.26 -6.57 -31.06
N ARG A 14 20.35 -6.57 -30.28
CA ARG A 14 20.46 -7.30 -29.01
C ARG A 14 19.74 -6.58 -27.87
N TRP A 15 19.11 -7.35 -26.99
CA TRP A 15 18.41 -6.87 -25.81
C TRP A 15 19.36 -6.70 -24.61
N SER A 16 19.08 -5.69 -23.79
CA SER A 16 19.75 -5.43 -22.52
C SER A 16 18.71 -5.15 -21.43
N PHE A 17 18.91 -5.74 -20.25
CA PHE A 17 18.19 -5.42 -19.03
C PHE A 17 18.65 -4.07 -18.48
N VAL A 18 17.71 -3.28 -17.96
CA VAL A 18 17.94 -1.96 -17.38
C VAL A 18 17.25 -1.90 -16.02
N GLN A 19 18.01 -1.61 -14.96
CA GLN A 19 17.51 -1.47 -13.60
C GLN A 19 17.99 -0.16 -12.99
N ARG A 20 17.07 0.65 -12.46
CA ARG A 20 17.43 1.84 -11.69
C ARG A 20 17.86 1.41 -10.28
N VAL A 21 18.97 1.97 -9.80
CA VAL A 21 19.45 1.74 -8.44
C VAL A 21 18.66 2.65 -7.48
N PRO A 22 18.12 2.12 -6.37
CA PRO A 22 17.44 2.92 -5.34
C PRO A 22 18.34 4.06 -4.83
N ILE A 23 17.78 5.25 -4.61
CA ILE A 23 18.55 6.48 -4.28
C ILE A 23 19.47 6.28 -3.07
N ASP A 24 18.99 5.54 -2.07
CA ASP A 24 19.70 5.18 -0.86
C ASP A 24 20.89 4.23 -1.08
N LEU A 25 20.92 3.51 -2.21
CA LEU A 25 21.99 2.57 -2.58
C LEU A 25 22.91 3.10 -3.69
N GLN A 26 22.61 4.25 -4.29
CA GLN A 26 23.42 4.81 -5.40
C GLN A 26 24.84 5.18 -4.95
N THR A 27 25.00 5.66 -3.71
CA THR A 27 26.31 5.95 -3.11
C THR A 27 27.07 4.68 -2.74
N VAL A 28 26.35 3.62 -2.36
CA VAL A 28 26.92 2.31 -2.01
C VAL A 28 27.40 1.55 -3.24
N MET A 29 26.66 1.66 -4.35
CA MET A 29 26.93 0.95 -5.62
C MET A 29 27.60 1.81 -6.69
N ASP A 30 27.88 3.08 -6.39
CA ASP A 30 28.51 4.07 -7.27
C ASP A 30 27.92 4.16 -8.69
N CYS A 31 26.60 3.93 -8.81
CA CYS A 31 25.90 4.02 -10.09
C CYS A 31 24.41 4.32 -9.90
N ARG A 32 23.81 5.01 -10.88
CA ARG A 32 22.38 5.37 -10.86
C ARG A 32 21.51 4.35 -11.59
N LEU A 33 22.10 3.64 -12.55
CA LEU A 33 21.41 2.75 -13.47
C LEU A 33 22.36 1.62 -13.86
N ILE A 34 21.84 0.41 -13.77
CA ILE A 34 22.51 -0.82 -14.16
C ILE A 34 21.96 -1.22 -15.52
N LYS A 35 22.86 -1.49 -16.47
CA LYS A 35 22.52 -2.03 -17.78
C LYS A 35 23.31 -3.30 -18.04
N ARG A 36 22.63 -4.41 -18.32
CA ARG A 36 23.24 -5.72 -18.57
C ARG A 36 22.77 -6.25 -19.91
N THR A 37 23.68 -6.61 -20.81
CA THR A 37 23.28 -7.27 -22.05
C THR A 37 22.66 -8.63 -21.74
N LEU A 38 21.58 -8.99 -22.41
CA LEU A 38 20.93 -10.28 -22.24
C LEU A 38 21.42 -11.29 -23.26
N GLN A 39 22.40 -10.94 -24.10
CA GLN A 39 23.04 -11.80 -25.09
C GLN A 39 22.03 -12.54 -26.00
N THR A 40 20.91 -11.89 -26.32
CA THR A 40 19.90 -12.43 -27.23
C THR A 40 19.27 -11.30 -28.04
N LYS A 41 18.88 -11.60 -29.28
CA LYS A 41 18.05 -10.73 -30.14
C LYS A 41 16.57 -11.11 -30.05
N ASP A 42 16.27 -12.27 -29.44
CA ASP A 42 14.92 -12.79 -29.26
C ASP A 42 14.25 -12.17 -28.02
N LEU A 43 13.06 -11.61 -28.21
CA LEU A 43 12.36 -10.85 -27.16
C LEU A 43 11.79 -11.75 -26.04
N PRO A 44 11.17 -12.92 -26.33
CA PRO A 44 10.81 -13.90 -25.31
C PRO A 44 11.99 -14.36 -24.45
N GLN A 45 13.13 -14.74 -25.05
CA GLN A 45 14.33 -15.06 -24.28
C GLN A 45 14.84 -13.87 -23.47
N ALA A 46 14.79 -12.66 -24.03
CA ALA A 46 15.16 -11.45 -23.31
C ALA A 46 14.28 -11.23 -22.07
N HIS A 47 12.96 -11.42 -22.16
CA HIS A 47 12.08 -11.31 -21.01
C HIS A 47 12.46 -12.31 -19.90
N VAL A 48 12.67 -13.58 -20.25
CA VAL A 48 13.02 -14.62 -19.26
C VAL A 48 14.34 -14.27 -18.55
N ARG A 49 15.37 -13.89 -19.32
CA ARG A 49 16.67 -13.50 -18.76
C ARG A 49 16.58 -12.23 -17.91
N ALA A 50 15.76 -11.26 -18.31
CA ALA A 50 15.53 -10.04 -17.54
C ALA A 50 14.82 -10.27 -16.21
N VAL A 51 13.84 -11.18 -16.15
CA VAL A 51 13.13 -11.52 -14.91
C VAL A 51 14.08 -12.16 -13.90
N VAL A 52 14.95 -13.07 -14.34
CA VAL A 52 15.97 -13.69 -13.48
C VAL A 52 16.93 -12.64 -12.91
N LEU A 53 17.41 -11.72 -13.75
CA LEU A 53 18.28 -10.62 -13.30
C LEU A 53 17.57 -9.67 -12.34
N GLY A 54 16.31 -9.30 -12.63
CA GLY A 54 15.51 -8.44 -11.77
C GLY A 54 15.33 -9.03 -10.37
N ALA A 55 15.05 -10.33 -10.29
CA ALA A 55 14.94 -11.04 -9.00
C ALA A 55 16.29 -11.07 -8.23
N GLY A 56 17.41 -11.25 -8.94
CA GLY A 56 18.74 -11.19 -8.36
C GLY A 56 19.06 -9.81 -7.75
N TYR A 57 18.81 -8.74 -8.50
CA TYR A 57 19.02 -7.38 -8.02
C TYR A 57 18.09 -6.99 -6.86
N ALA A 58 16.84 -7.46 -6.87
CA ALA A 58 15.92 -7.24 -5.75
C ALA A 58 16.45 -7.87 -4.45
N ARG A 59 16.99 -9.09 -4.51
CA ARG A 59 17.62 -9.76 -3.36
C ARG A 59 18.88 -9.05 -2.90
N LEU A 60 19.73 -8.63 -3.83
CA LEU A 60 20.93 -7.84 -3.52
C LEU A 60 20.57 -6.54 -2.79
N PHE A 61 19.62 -5.77 -3.33
CA PHE A 61 19.22 -4.50 -2.72
C PHE A 61 18.62 -4.70 -1.33
N ALA A 62 17.86 -5.78 -1.10
CA ALA A 62 17.36 -6.12 0.23
C ALA A 62 18.52 -6.44 1.19
N GLN A 63 19.49 -7.24 0.76
CA GLN A 63 20.64 -7.60 1.59
C GLN A 63 21.54 -6.40 1.91
N LEU A 64 21.75 -5.48 0.96
CA LEU A 64 22.52 -4.25 1.19
C LEU A 64 21.81 -3.23 2.08
N LYS A 65 20.49 -3.32 2.21
CA LYS A 65 19.71 -2.52 3.17
C LYS A 65 19.78 -3.09 4.58
N ASP A 66 19.79 -4.43 4.69
CA ASP A 66 19.84 -5.13 5.99
C ASP A 66 21.26 -5.15 6.59
N GLN A 67 22.29 -5.29 5.75
CA GLN A 67 23.68 -5.24 6.18
C GLN A 67 24.18 -3.81 5.97
N ARG A 68 24.56 -3.10 7.04
CA ARG A 68 25.07 -1.72 6.98
C ARG A 68 26.44 -1.64 6.27
N VAL A 69 26.47 -1.94 4.97
CA VAL A 69 27.66 -1.95 4.12
C VAL A 69 27.99 -0.50 3.75
N ALA A 70 29.13 0.00 4.23
CA ALA A 70 29.54 1.39 4.00
C ALA A 70 29.95 1.67 2.55
N LYS A 71 30.49 0.66 1.85
CA LYS A 71 30.85 0.70 0.44
C LYS A 71 30.98 -0.73 -0.07
N LEU A 72 30.35 -1.06 -1.19
CA LEU A 72 30.51 -2.36 -1.83
C LEU A 72 31.32 -2.13 -3.11
N SER A 73 32.46 -2.81 -3.27
CA SER A 73 33.21 -2.68 -4.52
C SER A 73 32.39 -3.26 -5.67
N LYS A 74 32.57 -2.72 -6.88
CA LYS A 74 31.89 -3.20 -8.08
C LYS A 74 32.08 -4.72 -8.25
N SER A 75 33.28 -5.21 -7.99
CA SER A 75 33.63 -6.64 -8.00
C SER A 75 32.89 -7.47 -6.96
N ASP A 76 32.69 -6.96 -5.74
CA ASP A 76 31.97 -7.71 -4.68
C ASP A 76 30.47 -7.76 -4.94
N ALA A 77 29.91 -6.69 -5.51
CA ALA A 77 28.53 -6.65 -5.97
C ALA A 77 28.30 -7.69 -7.07
N ASP A 78 29.20 -7.75 -8.05
CA ASP A 78 29.12 -8.67 -9.18
C ASP A 78 29.30 -10.14 -8.74
N LEU A 79 30.19 -10.41 -7.77
CA LEU A 79 30.34 -11.75 -7.16
C LEU A 79 29.09 -12.19 -6.38
N LEU A 80 28.45 -11.27 -5.65
CA LEU A 80 27.21 -11.58 -4.94
C LEU A 80 26.05 -11.86 -5.91
N ILE A 81 25.95 -11.10 -7.00
CA ILE A 81 24.94 -11.29 -8.04
C ILE A 81 25.15 -12.62 -8.75
N ALA A 82 26.38 -12.95 -9.14
CA ALA A 82 26.71 -14.23 -9.76
C ALA A 82 26.33 -15.40 -8.84
N ARG A 83 26.62 -15.29 -7.53
CA ARG A 83 26.27 -16.28 -6.51
C ARG A 83 24.77 -16.39 -6.23
N LEU A 84 24.01 -15.30 -6.38
CA LEU A 84 22.56 -15.26 -6.13
C LEU A 84 21.70 -15.62 -7.34
N THR A 85 22.26 -15.60 -8.55
CA THR A 85 21.53 -15.83 -9.81
C THR A 85 21.89 -17.13 -10.52
N SER A 86 22.94 -17.84 -10.08
CA SER A 86 23.47 -19.06 -10.73
C SER A 86 23.68 -18.87 -12.24
N ALA A 87 23.97 -17.64 -12.66
CA ALA A 87 24.20 -17.27 -14.05
C ALA A 87 25.68 -16.89 -14.19
N GLU A 88 26.55 -17.88 -14.36
CA GLU A 88 27.95 -17.59 -14.66
C GLU A 88 28.03 -17.07 -16.10
N ASN A 89 28.64 -15.89 -16.24
CA ASN A 89 28.94 -15.15 -17.48
C ASN A 89 27.89 -14.16 -18.02
N LEU A 90 27.63 -13.11 -17.23
CA LEU A 90 27.26 -11.81 -17.77
C LEU A 90 28.40 -10.82 -17.53
N GLN A 91 29.41 -10.80 -18.41
CA GLN A 91 30.51 -9.84 -18.33
C GLN A 91 30.02 -8.40 -18.53
N ASP A 92 30.60 -7.51 -17.72
CA ASP A 92 30.47 -6.07 -17.79
C ASP A 92 31.03 -5.50 -19.08
N LEU A 93 30.19 -4.75 -19.77
CA LEU A 93 30.60 -3.86 -20.83
C LEU A 93 30.57 -2.43 -20.26
N THR A 94 31.73 -1.93 -19.80
CA THR A 94 31.86 -0.53 -19.33
C THR A 94 31.81 0.41 -20.52
N LEU A 95 30.75 1.21 -20.61
CA LEU A 95 30.58 2.21 -21.66
C LEU A 95 31.35 3.48 -21.28
N ASN A 96 32.56 3.66 -21.82
CA ASN A 96 33.22 4.96 -21.77
C ASN A 96 32.66 5.84 -22.90
N ARG A 97 31.69 6.67 -22.54
CA ARG A 97 31.11 7.68 -23.43
C ARG A 97 31.95 8.95 -23.33
N THR A 98 32.93 9.10 -24.22
CA THR A 98 33.68 10.36 -24.31
C THR A 98 32.97 11.26 -25.31
N ARG A 99 32.50 12.43 -24.83
CA ARG A 99 31.90 13.46 -25.68
C ARG A 99 33.01 14.46 -26.01
N GLN A 100 33.36 14.57 -27.29
CA GLN A 100 34.27 15.62 -27.70
C GLN A 100 33.54 16.97 -27.78
N PRO A 101 34.25 18.11 -27.66
CA PRO A 101 33.64 19.44 -27.66
C PRO A 101 32.84 19.77 -28.93
N ASP A 102 33.09 19.06 -30.03
CA ASP A 102 32.40 19.19 -31.32
C ASP A 102 31.04 18.47 -31.38
N GLY A 103 30.70 17.67 -30.36
CA GLY A 103 29.43 16.96 -30.25
C GLY A 103 29.43 15.51 -30.73
N THR A 104 30.56 14.96 -31.19
CA THR A 104 30.64 13.58 -31.68
C THR A 104 30.88 12.57 -30.53
N VAL A 105 30.31 11.36 -30.62
CA VAL A 105 30.41 10.28 -29.62
C VAL A 105 30.85 8.97 -30.30
N THR A 106 31.90 8.31 -29.79
CA THR A 106 32.39 7.00 -30.30
C THR A 106 32.39 5.91 -29.22
N GLU A 107 32.16 4.65 -29.63
CA GLU A 107 32.05 3.46 -28.76
C GLU A 107 32.78 2.25 -29.41
N GLN A 108 33.54 1.44 -28.63
CA GLN A 108 34.25 0.23 -29.13
C GLN A 108 34.23 -0.96 -28.13
N TRP A 109 34.22 -2.20 -28.65
CA TRP A 109 34.08 -3.47 -27.90
C TRP A 109 34.82 -4.67 -28.53
N GLN A 110 35.23 -5.68 -27.74
CA GLN A 110 35.77 -6.99 -28.22
C GLN A 110 35.56 -8.16 -27.19
N ILE A 111 35.42 -9.42 -27.65
CA ILE A 111 35.11 -10.65 -26.85
C ILE A 111 35.91 -11.90 -27.33
N ASP A 112 36.20 -12.84 -26.41
CA ASP A 112 35.98 -14.33 -26.45
C ASP A 112 37.16 -15.19 -25.90
N SER A 113 36.90 -16.27 -25.13
CA SER A 113 37.84 -17.43 -24.97
C SER A 113 37.31 -18.70 -24.23
N PRO A 114 37.82 -19.93 -24.56
CA PRO A 114 37.30 -21.28 -24.19
C PRO A 114 37.45 -21.77 -22.73
N LYS A 115 37.79 -20.90 -21.76
CA LYS A 115 37.98 -21.31 -20.35
C LYS A 115 36.67 -21.72 -19.66
N ASP A 116 35.55 -21.23 -20.16
CA ASP A 116 34.21 -21.42 -19.58
C ASP A 116 33.75 -22.89 -19.61
N LEU A 117 34.23 -23.69 -20.55
CA LEU A 117 33.90 -25.11 -20.65
C LEU A 117 34.55 -25.97 -19.54
N LYS A 118 35.64 -25.50 -18.92
CA LYS A 118 36.35 -26.25 -17.87
C LYS A 118 35.74 -26.02 -16.48
N LEU A 119 35.20 -24.82 -16.25
CA LEU A 119 34.58 -24.42 -14.98
C LEU A 119 33.27 -25.17 -14.71
N TYR A 120 32.49 -25.45 -15.77
CA TYR A 120 31.24 -26.21 -15.68
C TYR A 120 31.40 -27.63 -15.12
N ARG A 121 32.52 -28.31 -15.42
CA ARG A 121 32.76 -29.67 -14.89
C ARG A 121 33.13 -29.67 -13.40
N GLN A 122 33.82 -28.64 -12.92
CA GLN A 122 34.21 -28.53 -11.50
C GLN A 122 33.02 -28.14 -10.60
N LEU A 123 32.05 -27.39 -11.14
CA LEU A 123 30.86 -26.98 -10.41
C LEU A 123 29.96 -28.16 -10.05
N MET A 124 29.82 -29.12 -10.96
CA MET A 124 29.04 -30.36 -10.76
C MET A 124 29.60 -31.26 -9.66
N GLU A 125 30.93 -31.26 -9.43
CA GLU A 125 31.58 -32.04 -8.37
C GLU A 125 31.39 -31.41 -6.98
N LEU A 126 31.37 -30.08 -6.89
CA LEU A 126 31.20 -29.34 -5.62
C LEU A 126 29.76 -29.41 -5.08
N GLU A 127 28.75 -29.42 -5.95
CA GLU A 127 27.35 -29.55 -5.56
C GLU A 127 27.03 -30.93 -4.95
N ALA A 128 27.72 -31.99 -5.40
CA ALA A 128 27.59 -33.32 -4.83
C ALA A 128 28.14 -33.41 -3.39
N MET A 129 29.14 -32.60 -3.03
CA MET A 129 29.77 -32.61 -1.71
C MET A 129 29.02 -31.76 -0.67
N ALA A 130 28.37 -30.67 -1.08
CA ALA A 130 27.65 -29.77 -0.18
C ALA A 130 26.37 -30.37 0.42
N GLY A 131 25.75 -31.33 -0.28
CA GLY A 131 24.53 -32.02 0.20
C GLY A 131 24.75 -32.89 1.45
N ALA A 132 25.96 -33.40 1.68
CA ALA A 132 26.27 -34.30 2.79
C ALA A 132 26.59 -33.56 4.12
N ALA A 133 27.03 -32.30 4.08
CA ALA A 133 27.52 -31.58 5.25
C ALA A 133 26.42 -30.94 6.13
N LEU A 134 25.18 -30.82 5.63
CA LEU A 134 24.06 -30.16 6.31
C LEU A 134 23.35 -31.01 7.38
N GLN A 135 23.68 -32.31 7.52
CA GLN A 135 23.07 -33.18 8.55
C GLN A 135 23.89 -33.34 9.85
N ALA A 136 25.14 -32.86 9.94
CA ALA A 136 26.06 -33.28 11.00
C ALA A 136 26.35 -32.26 12.14
N ARG A 137 25.77 -31.05 12.17
CA ARG A 137 26.05 -30.06 13.23
C ARG A 137 24.84 -29.76 14.11
N ALA A 138 24.49 -30.72 14.94
CA ALA A 138 23.71 -30.51 16.16
C ALA A 138 24.38 -31.25 17.33
N ARG A 139 25.25 -30.57 18.09
CA ARG A 139 25.51 -30.74 19.54
C ARG A 139 26.65 -29.82 20.02
N PRO A 140 26.61 -29.31 21.27
CA PRO A 140 27.59 -28.35 21.78
C PRO A 140 28.61 -29.00 22.74
N GLY A 141 29.82 -28.44 22.84
CA GLY A 141 30.76 -28.84 23.90
C GLY A 141 32.16 -28.22 23.86
N ALA A 142 32.49 -27.59 24.99
CA ALA A 142 33.79 -27.51 25.68
C ALA A 142 34.89 -26.52 25.25
N VAL A 143 35.33 -25.79 26.28
CA VAL A 143 36.51 -24.90 26.42
C VAL A 143 37.77 -25.76 26.64
N PRO A 144 38.98 -25.25 26.38
CA PRO A 144 39.87 -25.02 27.53
C PRO A 144 40.71 -23.73 27.47
N THR A 145 41.02 -23.29 28.69
CA THR A 145 41.93 -22.23 29.16
C THR A 145 43.40 -22.52 28.87
N MET A 146 44.24 -21.48 28.77
CA MET A 146 45.60 -21.43 29.33
C MET A 146 46.12 -19.98 29.44
N PHE A 147 46.92 -19.77 30.49
CA PHE A 147 47.35 -18.52 31.12
C PHE A 147 48.47 -17.75 30.38
N GLY A 148 48.53 -16.43 30.62
CA GLY A 148 49.70 -15.58 30.39
C GLY A 148 49.47 -14.16 30.91
N SER A 149 50.20 -13.79 31.96
CA SER A 149 50.07 -12.64 32.87
C SER A 149 50.37 -11.25 32.27
N ALA A 150 49.67 -10.23 32.82
CA ALA A 150 49.78 -8.79 32.51
C ALA A 150 51.02 -8.10 33.16
N PRO A 151 51.29 -6.80 32.88
CA PRO A 151 50.56 -5.72 33.57
C PRO A 151 50.06 -4.56 32.68
N HIS A 152 48.96 -3.95 33.15
CA HIS A 152 48.19 -2.81 32.62
C HIS A 152 48.89 -1.43 32.79
N PRO A 153 48.25 -0.28 32.48
CA PRO A 153 47.47 0.11 31.28
C PRO A 153 47.95 1.48 30.73
N SER A 154 47.68 1.78 29.46
CA SER A 154 47.65 3.17 28.97
C SER A 154 46.26 3.48 28.45
N SER A 155 45.64 4.46 29.09
CA SER A 155 44.27 4.93 28.90
C SER A 155 43.99 5.33 27.45
N VAL A 156 43.18 4.52 26.75
CA VAL A 156 42.50 4.97 25.54
C VAL A 156 41.22 5.67 25.97
N LYS A 157 41.16 6.98 25.71
CA LYS A 157 39.97 7.82 25.90
C LYS A 157 38.76 7.16 25.21
N GLN A 158 37.74 6.84 26.00
CA GLN A 158 36.42 6.46 25.48
C GLN A 158 35.88 7.59 24.62
N ALA A 159 35.53 7.27 23.37
CA ALA A 159 34.76 8.16 22.52
C ALA A 159 33.39 8.41 23.20
N SER A 160 33.09 9.67 23.46
CA SER A 160 31.84 10.13 24.06
C SER A 160 30.65 9.76 23.17
N THR A 161 29.75 8.92 23.67
CA THR A 161 28.40 8.71 23.13
C THR A 161 27.71 10.07 23.00
N PRO A 162 27.03 10.40 21.88
CA PRO A 162 26.23 11.61 21.81
C PRO A 162 25.16 11.55 22.92
N ALA A 163 25.17 12.54 23.82
CA ALA A 163 24.24 12.60 24.94
C ALA A 163 22.81 12.72 24.40
N ILE A 164 22.07 11.60 24.41
CA ILE A 164 20.64 11.59 24.11
C ILE A 164 19.96 12.43 25.18
N GLU A 165 19.25 13.48 24.77
CA GLU A 165 18.52 14.34 25.69
C GLU A 165 17.53 13.49 26.50
N THR A 166 17.73 13.43 27.82
CA THR A 166 17.05 12.46 28.68
C THR A 166 15.61 12.90 28.98
N MET A 167 14.69 12.59 28.06
CA MET A 167 13.26 12.87 28.25
C MET A 167 12.53 11.72 28.96
N THR A 168 11.61 12.06 29.85
CA THR A 168 10.70 11.09 30.48
C THR A 168 9.53 10.76 29.55
N LEU A 169 8.99 9.55 29.66
CA LEU A 169 7.91 9.06 28.80
C LEU A 169 6.65 9.92 28.88
N GLY A 170 6.33 10.47 30.05
CA GLY A 170 5.21 11.42 30.22
C GLY A 170 5.43 12.72 29.42
N LYS A 171 6.60 13.33 29.52
CA LYS A 171 6.95 14.53 28.74
C LYS A 171 6.97 14.23 27.24
N ALA A 172 7.50 13.06 26.88
CA ALA A 172 7.55 12.59 25.50
C ALA A 172 6.17 12.39 24.88
N ARG A 173 5.24 11.81 25.64
CA ARG A 173 3.84 11.69 25.25
C ARG A 173 3.26 13.07 24.92
N ASP A 174 3.44 14.04 25.81
CA ASP A 174 2.83 15.36 25.64
C ASP A 174 3.42 16.10 24.44
N ALA A 175 4.75 16.03 24.25
CA ALA A 175 5.44 16.56 23.08
C ALA A 175 4.96 15.89 21.79
N PHE A 176 4.89 14.55 21.75
CA PHE A 176 4.37 13.81 20.60
C PHE A 176 2.91 14.17 20.29
N LEU A 177 2.06 14.30 21.30
CA LEU A 177 0.67 14.70 21.08
C LEU A 177 0.56 16.14 20.58
N ALA A 178 1.44 17.03 21.04
CA ALA A 178 1.51 18.40 20.54
C ALA A 178 1.87 18.44 19.04
N THR A 179 2.80 17.59 18.56
CA THR A 179 3.14 17.54 17.12
C THR A 179 1.99 17.02 16.25
N LEU A 180 1.06 16.25 16.82
CA LEU A 180 -0.11 15.73 16.12
C LEU A 180 -1.30 16.70 16.09
N LYS A 181 -1.34 17.68 17.01
CA LYS A 181 -2.41 18.69 17.04
C LYS A 181 -2.33 19.55 15.78
N GLY A 182 -3.47 19.77 15.13
CA GLY A 182 -3.57 20.56 13.89
C GLY A 182 -3.15 19.81 12.62
N SER A 183 -2.21 18.87 12.71
CA SER A 183 -1.71 18.08 11.56
C SER A 183 -2.45 16.76 11.33
N THR A 184 -3.24 16.29 12.30
CA THR A 184 -3.96 15.00 12.22
C THR A 184 -5.48 15.13 12.36
N LEU A 185 -6.20 14.19 11.74
CA LEU A 185 -7.64 14.09 11.89
C LEU A 185 -8.04 13.85 13.35
N PRO A 186 -9.14 14.44 13.85
CA PRO A 186 -9.57 14.29 15.24
C PRO A 186 -9.67 12.84 15.69
N LYS A 187 -10.24 11.97 14.87
CA LYS A 187 -10.34 10.53 15.15
C LYS A 187 -8.95 9.86 15.23
N THR A 188 -8.04 10.20 14.33
CA THR A 188 -6.67 9.66 14.31
C THR A 188 -5.89 10.14 15.54
N TYR A 189 -6.04 11.41 15.91
CA TYR A 189 -5.47 11.98 17.13
C TYR A 189 -5.95 11.21 18.36
N THR A 190 -7.27 11.02 18.53
CA THR A 190 -7.84 10.28 19.67
C THR A 190 -7.27 8.87 19.76
N ILE A 191 -7.18 8.14 18.64
CA ILE A 191 -6.69 6.76 18.66
C ILE A 191 -5.18 6.70 18.98
N LYS A 192 -4.37 7.60 18.41
CA LYS A 192 -2.93 7.69 18.74
C LYS A 192 -2.72 8.08 20.20
N LYS A 193 -3.50 9.04 20.71
CA LYS A 193 -3.54 9.47 22.12
C LYS A 193 -3.81 8.28 23.06
N THR A 194 -4.89 7.54 22.83
CA THR A 194 -5.22 6.37 23.65
C THR A 194 -4.14 5.27 23.58
N ALA A 195 -3.40 5.15 22.47
CA ALA A 195 -2.30 4.20 22.37
C ALA A 195 -1.11 4.59 23.25
N ILE A 196 -0.65 5.85 23.16
CA ILE A 196 0.50 6.33 23.94
C ILE A 196 0.17 6.46 25.44
N GLU A 197 -1.05 6.86 25.79
CA GLU A 197 -1.52 6.89 27.17
C GLU A 197 -1.52 5.50 27.81
N ALA A 198 -1.93 4.47 27.07
CA ALA A 198 -1.88 3.10 27.55
C ALA A 198 -0.45 2.59 27.75
N LEU A 199 0.52 3.04 26.96
CA LEU A 199 1.93 2.71 27.15
C LEU A 199 2.50 3.42 28.38
N VAL A 200 2.20 4.71 28.55
CA VAL A 200 2.61 5.51 29.71
C VAL A 200 2.03 4.95 31.01
N ALA A 201 0.77 4.51 31.00
CA ALA A 201 0.14 3.88 32.15
C ALA A 201 0.83 2.55 32.55
N PHE A 202 1.38 1.80 31.59
CA PHE A 202 2.05 0.54 31.85
C PHE A 202 3.50 0.70 32.32
N LEU A 203 4.30 1.54 31.64
CA LEU A 203 5.72 1.74 31.98
C LEU A 203 5.96 2.81 33.05
N GLY A 204 4.96 3.62 33.34
CA GLY A 204 5.05 4.77 34.22
C GLY A 204 5.56 6.04 33.54
N PRO A 205 5.12 7.23 33.98
CA PRO A 205 5.45 8.50 33.33
C PRO A 205 6.92 8.92 33.50
N MET A 206 7.62 8.39 34.50
CA MET A 206 9.01 8.72 34.81
C MET A 206 10.04 7.87 34.04
N MET A 207 9.58 6.80 33.35
CA MET A 207 10.43 5.98 32.50
C MET A 207 11.19 6.84 31.50
N LYS A 208 12.51 6.63 31.36
CA LYS A 208 13.31 7.36 30.38
C LYS A 208 13.09 6.77 29.00
N VAL A 209 12.76 7.59 28.01
CA VAL A 209 12.39 7.12 26.66
C VAL A 209 13.51 6.27 26.05
N HIS A 210 14.76 6.74 26.11
CA HIS A 210 15.93 6.04 25.58
C HIS A 210 16.23 4.69 26.26
N ALA A 211 15.71 4.48 27.47
CA ALA A 211 15.92 3.24 28.23
C ALA A 211 14.85 2.18 27.94
N ILE A 212 13.79 2.52 27.20
CA ILE A 212 12.73 1.56 26.87
C ILE A 212 13.28 0.52 25.89
N THR A 213 13.23 -0.74 26.30
CA THR A 213 13.74 -1.86 25.53
C THR A 213 12.65 -2.55 24.71
N ARG A 214 13.07 -3.41 23.77
CA ARG A 214 12.16 -4.33 23.07
C ARG A 214 11.42 -5.24 24.06
N SER A 215 12.09 -5.70 25.11
CA SER A 215 11.50 -6.57 26.14
C SER A 215 10.39 -5.86 26.94
N ASP A 216 10.54 -4.57 27.24
CA ASP A 216 9.51 -3.77 27.91
C ASP A 216 8.22 -3.70 27.08
N LEU A 217 8.38 -3.52 25.78
CA LEU A 217 7.26 -3.46 24.85
C LEU A 217 6.63 -4.85 24.63
N ALA A 218 7.42 -5.91 24.62
CA ALA A 218 6.90 -7.28 24.60
C ALA A 218 6.02 -7.56 25.83
N ARG A 219 6.47 -7.16 27.03
CA ARG A 219 5.68 -7.24 28.26
C ARG A 219 4.38 -6.44 28.17
N TRP A 220 4.43 -5.24 27.59
CA TRP A 220 3.24 -4.42 27.39
C TRP A 220 2.20 -5.07 26.46
N TYR A 221 2.63 -5.64 25.33
CA TYR A 221 1.71 -6.36 24.43
C TYR A 221 1.14 -7.62 25.07
N GLN A 222 1.93 -8.32 25.88
CA GLN A 222 1.51 -9.49 26.61
C GLN A 222 0.46 -9.16 27.70
N ASP A 223 0.69 -8.12 28.50
CA ASP A 223 -0.28 -7.60 29.48
C ASP A 223 -1.62 -7.25 28.83
N MET A 224 -1.59 -6.57 27.67
CA MET A 224 -2.82 -6.27 26.93
C MET A 224 -3.53 -7.55 26.45
N ARG A 225 -2.79 -8.58 26.04
CA ARG A 225 -3.35 -9.87 25.61
C ARG A 225 -4.01 -10.60 26.79
N GLU A 226 -3.38 -10.59 27.96
CA GLU A 226 -3.92 -11.17 29.21
C GLU A 226 -5.18 -10.43 29.67
N LYS A 227 -5.25 -9.12 29.46
CA LYS A 227 -6.46 -8.30 29.66
C LYS A 227 -7.53 -8.48 28.56
N GLY A 228 -7.36 -9.45 27.66
CA GLY A 228 -8.35 -9.81 26.64
C GLY A 228 -8.32 -8.95 25.37
N ALA A 229 -7.27 -8.16 25.13
CA ALA A 229 -7.16 -7.39 23.89
C ALA A 229 -7.00 -8.32 22.67
N SER A 230 -7.89 -8.14 21.69
CA SER A 230 -7.82 -8.90 20.44
C SER A 230 -6.59 -8.56 19.59
N THR A 231 -6.10 -9.51 18.79
CA THR A 231 -4.95 -9.33 17.88
C THR A 231 -5.09 -8.09 16.96
N PRO A 232 -6.27 -7.76 16.38
CA PRO A 232 -6.46 -6.50 15.66
C PRO A 232 -6.23 -5.24 16.50
N THR A 233 -6.69 -5.22 17.75
CA THR A 233 -6.45 -4.10 18.66
C THR A 233 -4.96 -3.91 18.93
N LEU A 234 -4.25 -5.02 19.20
CA LEU A 234 -2.82 -5.03 19.43
C LEU A 234 -2.02 -4.57 18.19
N THR A 235 -2.39 -5.07 17.01
CA THR A 235 -1.76 -4.68 15.73
C THR A 235 -1.93 -3.18 15.48
N ASN A 236 -3.12 -2.63 15.75
CA ASN A 236 -3.37 -1.20 15.60
C ASN A 236 -2.50 -0.38 16.57
N LYS A 237 -2.45 -0.76 17.85
CA LYS A 237 -1.59 -0.10 18.84
C LYS A 237 -0.12 -0.18 18.45
N GLN A 238 0.34 -1.32 17.95
CA GLN A 238 1.69 -1.46 17.39
C GLN A 238 1.95 -0.46 16.27
N SER A 239 1.04 -0.31 15.31
CA SER A 239 1.20 0.67 14.23
C SER A 239 1.27 2.12 14.75
N TYR A 240 0.58 2.46 15.84
CA TYR A 240 0.63 3.81 16.41
C TYR A 240 1.87 4.08 17.25
N ILE A 241 2.49 3.04 17.81
CA ILE A 241 3.68 3.17 18.66
C ILE A 241 4.97 2.92 17.85
N GLY A 242 5.03 1.87 17.05
CA GLY A 242 6.21 1.43 16.29
C GLY A 242 6.06 1.41 14.78
N GLY A 243 4.94 1.89 14.23
CA GLY A 243 4.76 2.05 12.78
C GLY A 243 5.19 3.42 12.27
N LYS A 244 5.11 3.63 10.95
CA LYS A 244 5.41 4.90 10.29
C LYS A 244 4.58 6.04 10.88
N GLY A 245 5.26 7.12 11.29
CA GLY A 245 4.63 8.26 11.99
C GLY A 245 4.08 7.91 13.38
N GLY A 246 4.53 6.80 13.97
CA GLY A 246 4.25 6.40 15.34
C GLY A 246 5.17 7.08 16.35
N PHE A 247 4.95 6.79 17.64
CA PHE A 247 5.68 7.43 18.73
C PHE A 247 7.20 7.20 18.68
N PHE A 248 7.68 5.97 18.46
CA PHE A 248 9.12 5.70 18.44
C PHE A 248 9.81 6.20 17.17
N GLU A 249 9.10 6.25 16.03
CA GLU A 249 9.62 6.93 14.83
C GLU A 249 9.86 8.42 15.09
N TRP A 250 8.88 9.08 15.71
CA TRP A 250 9.03 10.48 16.14
C TRP A 250 10.17 10.64 17.16
N ALA A 251 10.24 9.78 18.18
CA ALA A 251 11.27 9.87 19.22
C ALA A 251 12.68 9.70 18.65
N MET A 252 12.88 8.80 17.68
CA MET A 252 14.15 8.63 16.98
C MET A 252 14.48 9.83 16.08
N ALA A 253 13.50 10.36 15.36
CA ALA A 253 13.68 11.53 14.50
C ALA A 253 14.03 12.79 15.30
N SER A 254 13.41 12.97 16.46
CA SER A 254 13.65 14.08 17.39
C SER A 254 14.87 13.89 18.30
N GLY A 255 15.60 12.76 18.18
CA GLY A 255 16.82 12.51 18.96
C GLY A 255 16.58 12.11 20.42
N HIS A 256 15.34 11.77 20.80
CA HIS A 256 14.97 11.31 22.14
C HIS A 256 15.08 9.79 22.35
N TYR A 257 15.28 9.05 21.25
CA TYR A 257 15.53 7.62 21.24
C TYR A 257 16.69 7.29 20.29
N PRO A 258 17.55 6.29 20.58
CA PRO A 258 18.63 5.90 19.68
C PRO A 258 18.15 5.58 18.26
N ARG A 259 18.88 6.01 17.24
CA ARG A 259 18.60 5.61 15.85
C ARG A 259 18.93 4.13 15.66
N GLY A 260 18.06 3.41 14.97
CA GLY A 260 18.26 1.99 14.66
C GLY A 260 16.94 1.23 14.63
N ASP A 261 16.97 0.00 15.13
CA ASP A 261 15.79 -0.87 15.13
C ASP A 261 14.72 -0.32 16.06
N ASN A 262 13.54 -0.05 15.49
CA ASN A 262 12.41 0.46 16.25
C ASN A 262 11.98 -0.58 17.29
N PRO A 263 12.06 -0.28 18.60
CA PRO A 263 11.84 -1.26 19.67
C PRO A 263 10.39 -1.73 19.73
N ALA A 264 9.46 -0.98 19.13
CA ALA A 264 8.03 -1.27 19.10
C ALA A 264 7.57 -1.98 17.83
N SER A 265 8.48 -2.27 16.89
CA SER A 265 8.15 -2.93 15.64
C SER A 265 8.13 -4.47 15.77
N GLY A 266 7.17 -5.13 15.12
CA GLY A 266 7.19 -6.58 14.91
C GLY A 266 6.88 -7.47 16.13
N HIS A 267 6.22 -6.96 17.17
CA HIS A 267 5.76 -7.75 18.33
C HIS A 267 4.49 -8.56 18.06
N VAL A 268 3.60 -7.99 17.25
CA VAL A 268 2.27 -8.52 16.97
C VAL A 268 2.18 -8.80 15.48
N SER A 269 1.91 -10.05 15.15
CA SER A 269 1.59 -10.48 13.81
C SER A 269 0.37 -11.41 13.85
N TYR A 270 -0.33 -11.50 12.73
CA TYR A 270 -1.40 -12.48 12.59
C TYR A 270 -0.81 -13.84 12.23
N SER A 271 -1.15 -14.87 12.99
CA SER A 271 -0.95 -16.26 12.58
C SER A 271 -1.74 -16.56 11.30
N GLN A 272 -1.32 -17.59 10.56
CA GLN A 272 -2.05 -17.99 9.35
C GLN A 272 -3.48 -18.43 9.65
N ARG A 273 -3.73 -19.00 10.84
CA ARG A 273 -5.07 -19.34 11.32
C ARG A 273 -5.92 -18.07 11.53
N GLU A 274 -5.39 -17.05 12.20
CA GLU A 274 -6.09 -15.79 12.41
C GLU A 274 -6.34 -15.04 11.09
N LYS A 275 -5.36 -15.04 10.16
CA LYS A 275 -5.55 -14.46 8.81
C LYS A 275 -6.74 -15.12 8.10
N ARG A 276 -6.82 -16.46 8.13
CA ARG A 276 -7.95 -17.22 7.56
C ARG A 276 -9.27 -16.91 8.27
N ALA A 277 -9.30 -16.88 9.60
CA ALA A 277 -10.50 -16.54 10.37
C ALA A 277 -10.99 -15.11 10.07
N ARG A 278 -10.08 -14.13 9.99
CA ARG A 278 -10.40 -12.73 9.67
C ARG A 278 -10.98 -12.56 8.28
N LYS A 279 -10.55 -13.35 7.29
CA LYS A 279 -11.18 -13.37 5.96
C LYS A 279 -12.65 -13.80 6.03
N LYS A 280 -13.03 -14.67 6.97
CA LYS A 280 -14.43 -15.05 7.21
C LYS A 280 -15.24 -13.92 7.85
N LEU A 281 -14.64 -13.18 8.80
CA LEU A 281 -15.26 -12.08 9.55
C LEU A 281 -15.32 -10.72 8.80
N GLY A 282 -14.71 -10.64 7.61
CA GLY A 282 -14.73 -9.44 6.78
C GLY A 282 -16.11 -9.14 6.19
N PHE A 283 -16.30 -7.91 5.72
CA PHE A 283 -17.50 -7.56 4.95
C PHE A 283 -17.69 -8.52 3.77
N LYS A 284 -18.91 -9.01 3.56
CA LYS A 284 -19.29 -9.85 2.41
C LYS A 284 -19.94 -9.00 1.34
N ALA A 285 -19.77 -9.37 0.07
CA ALA A 285 -20.56 -8.80 -1.02
C ALA A 285 -22.03 -9.22 -0.86
N TYR A 286 -22.93 -8.39 -1.37
CA TYR A 286 -24.31 -8.77 -1.65
C TYR A 286 -24.38 -9.62 -2.91
N ASP A 287 -25.23 -10.64 -2.88
CA ASP A 287 -25.65 -11.35 -4.09
C ASP A 287 -26.73 -10.55 -4.86
N ARG A 288 -27.09 -11.04 -6.06
CA ARG A 288 -28.05 -10.37 -6.94
C ARG A 288 -29.43 -10.19 -6.31
N ALA A 289 -29.94 -11.20 -5.60
CA ALA A 289 -31.25 -11.13 -4.96
C ALA A 289 -31.27 -10.11 -3.81
N GLN A 290 -30.18 -10.04 -3.03
CA GLN A 290 -30.01 -9.05 -1.98
C GLN A 290 -29.93 -7.64 -2.53
N ILE A 291 -29.22 -7.42 -3.65
CA ILE A 291 -29.20 -6.12 -4.34
C ILE A 291 -30.61 -5.75 -4.82
N GLN A 292 -31.31 -6.68 -5.47
CA GLN A 292 -32.69 -6.43 -5.92
C GLN A 292 -33.61 -6.06 -4.75
N ALA A 293 -33.52 -6.77 -3.63
CA ALA A 293 -34.32 -6.47 -2.44
C ALA A 293 -33.98 -5.11 -1.82
N LEU A 294 -32.68 -4.77 -1.68
CA LEU A 294 -32.23 -3.50 -1.11
C LEU A 294 -32.60 -2.29 -1.97
N PHE A 295 -32.62 -2.47 -3.29
CA PHE A 295 -32.87 -1.40 -4.25
C PHE A 295 -34.26 -1.48 -4.89
N ALA A 296 -35.15 -2.34 -4.38
CA ALA A 296 -36.54 -2.40 -4.79
C ALA A 296 -37.25 -1.07 -4.47
N PRO A 297 -38.23 -0.63 -5.28
CA PRO A 297 -38.87 0.67 -5.10
C PRO A 297 -39.45 0.92 -3.70
N ASN A 298 -40.19 -0.06 -3.17
CA ASN A 298 -40.79 0.03 -1.84
C ASN A 298 -39.74 0.08 -0.72
N ALA A 299 -38.62 -0.62 -0.90
CA ALA A 299 -37.53 -0.63 0.06
C ALA A 299 -36.81 0.73 0.05
N LEU A 300 -36.42 1.21 -1.13
CA LEU A 300 -35.75 2.50 -1.26
C LEU A 300 -36.62 3.67 -0.80
N ALA A 301 -37.94 3.62 -1.00
CA ALA A 301 -38.86 4.68 -0.57
C ALA A 301 -38.79 4.97 0.94
N LYS A 302 -38.32 4.01 1.76
CA LYS A 302 -38.09 4.20 3.20
C LYS A 302 -36.84 5.02 3.52
N LEU A 303 -35.90 5.11 2.59
CA LEU A 303 -34.74 5.99 2.71
C LEU A 303 -35.12 7.41 2.32
N SER A 304 -34.54 8.40 3.01
CA SER A 304 -34.59 9.79 2.55
C SER A 304 -34.02 9.90 1.13
N GLU A 305 -34.47 10.87 0.35
CA GLU A 305 -34.00 11.05 -1.03
C GLU A 305 -32.48 11.12 -1.13
N SER A 306 -31.83 11.90 -0.26
CA SER A 306 -30.38 11.97 -0.15
C SER A 306 -29.73 10.59 0.13
N ALA A 307 -30.31 9.80 1.04
CA ALA A 307 -29.78 8.47 1.36
C ALA A 307 -29.98 7.47 0.22
N ARG A 308 -31.08 7.58 -0.54
CA ARG A 308 -31.31 6.79 -1.76
C ARG A 308 -30.22 7.07 -2.79
N TRP A 309 -30.00 8.34 -3.14
CA TRP A 309 -28.97 8.72 -4.11
C TRP A 309 -27.56 8.34 -3.65
N ALA A 310 -27.22 8.58 -2.38
CA ALA A 310 -25.94 8.15 -1.84
C ALA A 310 -25.72 6.63 -1.91
N SER A 311 -26.77 5.83 -1.70
CA SER A 311 -26.72 4.38 -1.84
C SER A 311 -26.54 3.94 -3.29
N LEU A 312 -27.24 4.60 -4.23
CA LEU A 312 -27.08 4.35 -5.66
C LEU A 312 -25.67 4.72 -6.15
N ILE A 313 -25.12 5.87 -5.73
CA ILE A 313 -23.73 6.22 -6.03
C ILE A 313 -22.79 5.13 -5.50
N GLY A 314 -22.97 4.67 -4.26
CA GLY A 314 -22.17 3.59 -3.69
C GLY A 314 -22.23 2.28 -4.49
N LEU A 315 -23.41 1.93 -5.02
CA LEU A 315 -23.62 0.75 -5.85
C LEU A 315 -22.97 0.88 -7.24
N TYR A 316 -23.14 2.02 -7.91
CA TYR A 316 -22.72 2.22 -9.30
C TYR A 316 -21.27 2.68 -9.48
N THR A 317 -20.61 3.14 -8.41
CA THR A 317 -19.22 3.63 -8.47
C THR A 317 -18.27 2.86 -7.55
N GLY A 318 -18.81 2.08 -6.62
CA GLY A 318 -18.04 1.48 -5.55
C GLY A 318 -17.39 2.49 -4.60
N ALA A 319 -17.81 3.77 -4.61
CA ALA A 319 -17.23 4.80 -3.75
C ALA A 319 -17.38 4.46 -2.25
N ARG A 320 -16.39 4.88 -1.45
CA ARG A 320 -16.44 4.73 0.01
C ARG A 320 -17.51 5.68 0.56
N ALA A 321 -18.15 5.32 1.68
CA ALA A 321 -19.16 6.16 2.30
C ALA A 321 -18.67 7.60 2.60
N SER A 322 -17.40 7.75 2.98
CA SER A 322 -16.78 9.06 3.21
C SER A 322 -16.59 9.87 1.93
N GLU A 323 -16.26 9.20 0.81
CA GLU A 323 -16.13 9.83 -0.50
C GLU A 323 -17.50 10.31 -0.99
N VAL A 324 -18.55 9.50 -0.82
CA VAL A 324 -19.92 9.90 -1.16
C VAL A 324 -20.37 11.08 -0.28
N GLY A 325 -20.14 11.01 1.03
CA GLY A 325 -20.56 12.05 1.96
C GLY A 325 -19.86 13.39 1.80
N GLN A 326 -18.71 13.45 1.12
CA GLN A 326 -17.97 14.69 0.90
C GLN A 326 -18.20 15.34 -0.47
N LEU A 327 -19.04 14.74 -1.32
CA LEU A 327 -19.33 15.29 -2.64
C LEU A 327 -19.94 16.69 -2.53
N LEU A 328 -19.35 17.61 -3.28
CA LEU A 328 -19.86 18.92 -3.59
C LEU A 328 -20.66 18.86 -4.88
N ILE A 329 -21.55 19.83 -5.11
CA ILE A 329 -22.31 19.89 -6.37
C ILE A 329 -21.37 20.05 -7.57
N LYS A 330 -20.26 20.80 -7.40
CA LYS A 330 -19.25 20.98 -8.44
C LYS A 330 -18.50 19.71 -8.83
N ASP A 331 -18.52 18.67 -7.98
CA ASP A 331 -17.86 17.40 -8.28
C ASP A 331 -18.68 16.54 -9.23
N VAL A 332 -19.95 16.91 -9.50
CA VAL A 332 -20.75 16.35 -10.57
C VAL A 332 -20.62 17.29 -11.78
N PHE A 333 -19.88 16.83 -12.77
CA PHE A 333 -19.48 17.61 -13.93
C PHE A 333 -19.45 16.72 -15.18
N GLU A 334 -19.25 17.34 -16.34
CA GLU A 334 -19.12 16.64 -17.62
C GLU A 334 -17.65 16.69 -18.07
N GLU A 335 -17.12 15.54 -18.52
CA GLU A 335 -15.79 15.40 -19.09
C GLU A 335 -15.92 14.71 -20.44
N GLU A 336 -15.48 15.35 -21.52
CA GLU A 336 -15.60 14.81 -22.90
C GLU A 336 -17.04 14.39 -23.29
N GLY A 337 -18.05 15.14 -22.86
CA GLY A 337 -19.47 14.80 -23.10
C GLY A 337 -20.02 13.68 -22.21
N ILE A 338 -19.25 13.20 -21.23
CA ILE A 338 -19.63 12.12 -20.32
C ILE A 338 -19.83 12.67 -18.90
N PRO A 339 -21.04 12.56 -18.33
CA PRO A 339 -21.29 12.92 -16.94
C PRO A 339 -20.45 12.07 -15.98
N CYS A 340 -19.78 12.73 -15.04
CA CYS A 340 -18.83 12.12 -14.14
C CYS A 340 -19.01 12.59 -12.68
N ILE A 341 -18.46 11.82 -11.75
CA ILE A 341 -18.20 12.23 -10.37
C ILE A 341 -16.70 12.32 -10.15
N ARG A 342 -16.22 13.46 -9.64
CA ARG A 342 -14.85 13.63 -9.15
C ARG A 342 -14.77 13.21 -7.69
N ILE A 343 -13.84 12.32 -7.36
CA ILE A 343 -13.42 12.08 -5.99
C ILE A 343 -12.08 12.80 -5.80
N SER A 344 -12.10 13.88 -5.02
CA SER A 344 -10.96 14.76 -4.78
C SER A 344 -10.81 15.11 -3.29
N ASP A 345 -9.74 15.82 -2.96
CA ASP A 345 -9.50 16.52 -1.69
C ASP A 345 -9.30 18.04 -1.87
N GLU A 346 -9.53 18.57 -3.07
CA GLU A 346 -9.36 19.99 -3.42
C GLU A 346 -10.50 20.88 -2.91
N GLY A 347 -11.69 20.32 -2.69
CA GLY A 347 -12.86 21.05 -2.22
C GLY A 347 -12.91 21.22 -0.71
N GLU A 348 -13.76 22.15 -0.27
CA GLU A 348 -13.93 22.46 1.14
C GLU A 348 -14.31 21.21 1.96
N HIS A 349 -13.48 20.90 2.96
CA HIS A 349 -13.62 19.73 3.82
C HIS A 349 -13.59 18.38 3.10
N GLN A 350 -13.10 18.30 1.87
CA GLN A 350 -12.87 17.03 1.18
C GLN A 350 -11.51 16.47 1.56
N LYS A 351 -11.44 15.14 1.67
CA LYS A 351 -10.21 14.42 2.01
C LYS A 351 -10.19 13.07 1.32
N VAL A 352 -9.02 12.68 0.86
CA VAL A 352 -8.77 11.31 0.42
C VAL A 352 -7.76 10.61 1.31
N LYS A 353 -7.79 9.28 1.28
CA LYS A 353 -6.91 8.47 2.13
C LYS A 353 -5.51 8.31 1.54
N THR A 354 -5.44 8.22 0.21
CA THR A 354 -4.23 7.95 -0.57
C THR A 354 -4.33 8.72 -1.89
N GLU A 355 -3.19 8.99 -2.52
CA GLU A 355 -3.13 9.68 -3.81
C GLU A 355 -3.95 8.96 -4.89
N VAL A 356 -3.86 7.62 -4.95
CA VAL A 356 -4.67 6.80 -5.88
C VAL A 356 -6.18 6.86 -5.67
N SER A 357 -6.65 7.49 -4.57
CA SER A 357 -8.07 7.71 -4.35
C SER A 357 -8.59 8.91 -5.14
N LEU A 358 -7.72 9.83 -5.57
CA LEU A 358 -8.03 10.92 -6.50
C LEU A 358 -8.39 10.33 -7.85
N ARG A 359 -9.62 10.56 -8.31
CA ARG A 359 -10.11 9.96 -9.57
C ARG A 359 -11.37 10.63 -10.08
N THR A 360 -11.55 10.58 -11.39
CA THR A 360 -12.84 10.81 -12.04
C THR A 360 -13.50 9.45 -12.37
N VAL A 361 -14.76 9.31 -12.00
CA VAL A 361 -15.58 8.12 -12.26
C VAL A 361 -16.75 8.50 -13.17
N PRO A 362 -16.88 7.90 -14.37
CA PRO A 362 -18.03 8.17 -15.22
C PRO A 362 -19.32 7.61 -14.62
N LEU A 363 -20.42 8.34 -14.80
CA LEU A 363 -21.73 7.95 -14.32
C LEU A 363 -22.36 6.92 -15.25
N HIS A 364 -22.89 5.85 -14.64
CA HIS A 364 -23.54 4.79 -15.40
C HIS A 364 -24.85 5.30 -16.05
N PRO A 365 -25.16 4.94 -17.32
CA PRO A 365 -26.36 5.41 -18.01
C PRO A 365 -27.67 5.15 -17.26
N GLU A 366 -27.80 4.02 -16.56
CA GLU A 366 -28.98 3.74 -15.73
C GLU A 366 -29.16 4.74 -14.59
N LEU A 367 -28.07 5.21 -13.96
CA LEU A 367 -28.16 6.24 -12.93
C LEU A 367 -28.65 7.58 -13.52
N LEU A 368 -28.25 7.89 -14.76
CA LEU A 368 -28.72 9.06 -15.49
C LEU A 368 -30.21 8.93 -15.84
N LYS A 369 -30.66 7.77 -16.34
CA LYS A 369 -32.07 7.48 -16.65
C LYS A 369 -32.98 7.62 -15.42
N MET A 370 -32.48 7.26 -14.24
CA MET A 370 -33.20 7.45 -12.97
C MET A 370 -33.39 8.92 -12.57
N GLY A 371 -32.77 9.86 -13.30
CA GLY A 371 -32.93 11.31 -13.06
C GLY A 371 -31.89 11.89 -12.11
N PHE A 372 -30.73 11.25 -11.91
CA PHE A 372 -29.69 11.74 -11.01
C PHE A 372 -29.28 13.18 -11.33
N LEU A 373 -28.98 13.50 -12.61
CA LEU A 373 -28.59 14.86 -13.00
C LEU A 373 -29.69 15.89 -12.74
N LYS A 374 -30.97 15.53 -12.98
CA LYS A 374 -32.11 16.42 -12.67
C LYS A 374 -32.17 16.74 -11.17
N TRP A 375 -31.91 15.75 -10.33
CA TRP A 375 -31.83 15.93 -8.87
C TRP A 375 -30.65 16.83 -8.49
N VAL A 376 -29.46 16.62 -9.07
CA VAL A 376 -28.29 17.49 -8.86
C VAL A 376 -28.56 18.93 -9.30
N ASP A 377 -29.22 19.13 -10.44
CA ASP A 377 -29.55 20.46 -10.93
C ASP A 377 -30.58 21.17 -10.06
N GLY A 378 -31.54 20.43 -9.50
CA GLY A 378 -32.46 20.97 -8.49
C GLY A 378 -31.70 21.50 -7.26
N LYS A 379 -30.71 20.74 -6.80
CA LYS A 379 -29.83 21.12 -5.69
C LYS A 379 -28.98 22.35 -6.03
N ARG A 380 -28.46 22.41 -7.26
CA ARG A 380 -27.69 23.55 -7.78
C ARG A 380 -28.55 24.82 -7.81
N LYS A 381 -29.79 24.73 -8.30
CA LYS A 381 -30.75 25.86 -8.34
C LYS A 381 -31.18 26.33 -6.95
N ALA A 382 -31.20 25.44 -5.97
CA ALA A 382 -31.47 25.78 -4.58
C ALA A 382 -30.27 26.44 -3.86
N GLY A 383 -29.14 26.66 -4.55
CA GLY A 383 -27.96 27.30 -3.97
C GLY A 383 -27.17 26.41 -3.01
N GLU A 384 -27.42 25.09 -3.00
CA GLU A 384 -26.66 24.17 -2.15
C GLU A 384 -25.21 24.04 -2.65
N THR A 385 -24.23 23.97 -1.75
CA THR A 385 -22.83 23.75 -2.13
C THR A 385 -22.45 22.26 -2.05
N ARG A 386 -22.99 21.55 -1.05
CA ARG A 386 -22.77 20.12 -0.84
C ARG A 386 -23.84 19.32 -1.56
N LEU A 387 -23.46 18.22 -2.19
CA LEU A 387 -24.43 17.30 -2.80
C LEU A 387 -25.32 16.63 -1.74
N PHE A 388 -24.76 16.41 -0.54
CA PHE A 388 -25.47 15.84 0.60
C PHE A 388 -25.35 16.74 1.85
N PRO A 389 -26.27 17.69 2.07
CA PRO A 389 -26.24 18.56 3.25
C PRO A 389 -26.32 17.81 4.59
N ALA A 390 -26.97 16.64 4.61
CA ALA A 390 -27.02 15.75 5.78
C ALA A 390 -25.63 15.26 6.22
N ALA A 391 -24.65 15.28 5.31
CA ALA A 391 -23.25 15.04 5.61
C ALA A 391 -22.61 16.32 6.15
N LYS A 392 -22.69 16.56 7.46
CA LYS A 392 -22.06 17.73 8.06
C LYS A 392 -20.54 17.72 7.81
N ALA A 393 -19.99 18.80 7.27
CA ALA A 393 -18.58 18.94 6.98
C ALA A 393 -17.66 18.69 8.20
N THR A 394 -18.10 19.17 9.36
CA THR A 394 -17.40 19.06 10.67
C THR A 394 -17.70 17.77 11.44
N ALA A 395 -18.31 16.77 10.79
CA ALA A 395 -18.63 15.52 11.46
C ALA A 395 -17.38 14.81 12.03
N VAL A 396 -17.30 14.71 13.36
CA VAL A 396 -16.19 14.08 14.10
C VAL A 396 -15.95 12.63 13.65
N ASN A 397 -17.02 11.92 13.31
CA ASN A 397 -16.98 10.53 12.83
C ASN A 397 -16.80 10.41 11.31
N GLY A 398 -16.49 11.51 10.63
CA GLY A 398 -16.36 11.59 9.19
C GLY A 398 -17.70 11.74 8.47
N GLN A 399 -17.63 12.31 7.27
CA GLN A 399 -18.80 12.69 6.48
C GLN A 399 -19.56 11.50 5.89
N GLY A 400 -19.01 10.27 5.96
CA GLY A 400 -19.72 9.04 5.57
C GLY A 400 -20.58 8.41 6.66
N ASN A 401 -20.54 8.94 7.89
CA ASN A 401 -21.22 8.31 9.03
C ASN A 401 -22.74 8.33 8.88
N TRP A 402 -23.32 9.43 8.37
CA TRP A 402 -24.77 9.56 8.20
C TRP A 402 -25.32 8.48 7.26
N ILE A 403 -24.69 8.28 6.10
CA ILE A 403 -25.14 7.28 5.11
C ILE A 403 -24.87 5.86 5.60
N THR A 404 -23.76 5.64 6.31
CA THR A 404 -23.49 4.34 6.94
C THR A 404 -24.59 3.97 7.92
N LYS A 405 -25.05 4.91 8.77
CA LYS A 405 -26.17 4.68 9.70
C LYS A 405 -27.50 4.50 8.97
N ALA A 406 -27.81 5.36 8.00
CA ALA A 406 -29.05 5.27 7.23
C ALA A 406 -29.16 3.92 6.50
N PHE A 407 -28.10 3.51 5.81
CA PHE A 407 -28.04 2.25 5.08
C PHE A 407 -28.02 1.04 6.01
N SER A 408 -27.43 1.13 7.21
CA SER A 408 -27.46 0.03 8.19
C SER A 408 -28.87 -0.24 8.71
N ARG A 409 -29.67 0.82 8.93
CA ARG A 409 -31.09 0.67 9.31
C ARG A 409 -31.89 0.03 8.17
N HIS A 410 -31.71 0.52 6.95
CA HIS A 410 -32.32 -0.04 5.75
C HIS A 410 -32.00 -1.53 5.57
N LEU A 411 -30.72 -1.89 5.72
CA LEU A 411 -30.26 -3.28 5.66
C LEU A 411 -30.88 -4.14 6.78
N ALA A 412 -31.00 -3.62 8.00
CA ALA A 412 -31.59 -4.36 9.10
C ALA A 412 -33.06 -4.70 8.85
N GLU A 413 -33.80 -3.80 8.20
CA GLU A 413 -35.19 -4.06 7.82
C GLU A 413 -35.32 -5.04 6.65
N VAL A 414 -34.58 -4.80 5.56
CA VAL A 414 -34.69 -5.61 4.32
C VAL A 414 -34.08 -6.99 4.51
N GLY A 415 -32.97 -7.07 5.26
CA GLY A 415 -32.18 -8.28 5.44
C GLY A 415 -32.44 -9.04 6.72
N LYS A 416 -33.57 -8.80 7.40
CA LYS A 416 -33.90 -9.42 8.69
C LYS A 416 -33.83 -10.94 8.69
N ASP A 417 -34.19 -11.57 7.56
CA ASP A 417 -34.25 -13.04 7.41
C ASP A 417 -33.01 -13.62 6.69
N TRP A 418 -31.98 -12.80 6.45
CA TRP A 418 -30.79 -13.24 5.73
C TRP A 418 -29.80 -13.97 6.63
N ALA A 419 -29.07 -14.92 6.05
CA ALA A 419 -28.00 -15.62 6.74
C ALA A 419 -26.99 -14.62 7.37
N PRO A 420 -26.58 -14.83 8.63
CA PRO A 420 -25.68 -13.94 9.34
C PRO A 420 -24.38 -13.70 8.58
N ALA A 421 -24.14 -12.45 8.21
CA ALA A 421 -22.86 -12.02 7.68
C ALA A 421 -22.64 -10.53 7.94
N LYS A 422 -21.37 -10.12 8.02
CA LYS A 422 -21.01 -8.71 8.11
C LYS A 422 -21.31 -8.03 6.77
N ARG A 423 -22.40 -7.27 6.71
CA ARG A 423 -22.82 -6.47 5.55
C ARG A 423 -23.12 -5.03 5.97
N GLY A 424 -23.09 -4.11 5.02
CA GLY A 424 -23.34 -2.69 5.24
C GLY A 424 -22.97 -1.88 4.00
N PHE A 425 -22.90 -0.55 4.11
CA PHE A 425 -22.61 0.29 2.93
C PHE A 425 -21.32 -0.11 2.21
N HIS A 426 -20.26 -0.48 2.95
CA HIS A 426 -18.99 -0.93 2.35
C HIS A 426 -19.11 -2.24 1.55
N SER A 427 -20.15 -3.04 1.81
CA SER A 427 -20.44 -4.24 1.01
C SER A 427 -20.88 -3.90 -0.42
N LEU A 428 -21.45 -2.71 -0.67
CA LEU A 428 -21.77 -2.25 -2.04
C LEU A 428 -20.52 -2.16 -2.90
N ARG A 429 -19.44 -1.59 -2.35
CA ARG A 429 -18.14 -1.55 -3.02
C ARG A 429 -17.58 -2.93 -3.30
N LYS A 430 -17.74 -3.88 -2.37
CA LYS A 430 -17.32 -5.26 -2.61
C LYS A 430 -18.11 -5.93 -3.72
N THR A 431 -19.44 -5.75 -3.72
CA THR A 431 -20.31 -6.23 -4.81
C THR A 431 -19.85 -5.64 -6.13
N PHE A 432 -19.70 -4.32 -6.22
CA PHE A 432 -19.23 -3.65 -7.43
C PHE A 432 -17.91 -4.21 -7.97
N ILE A 433 -16.90 -4.37 -7.11
CA ILE A 433 -15.60 -4.92 -7.53
C ILE A 433 -15.72 -6.38 -8.01
N GLN A 434 -16.49 -7.21 -7.31
CA GLN A 434 -16.65 -8.62 -7.66
C GLN A 434 -17.45 -8.81 -8.95
N GLU A 435 -18.46 -7.98 -9.18
CA GLU A 435 -19.26 -8.00 -10.42
C GLU A 435 -18.39 -7.59 -11.62
N LEU A 436 -17.60 -6.50 -11.50
CA LEU A 436 -16.63 -6.14 -12.54
C LEU A 436 -15.59 -7.24 -12.77
N GLN A 437 -15.16 -7.93 -11.73
CA GLN A 437 -14.24 -9.06 -11.85
C GLN A 437 -14.89 -10.25 -12.58
N GLY A 438 -16.12 -10.62 -12.22
CA GLY A 438 -16.88 -11.70 -12.88
C GLY A 438 -17.17 -11.42 -14.34
N ALA A 439 -17.27 -10.14 -14.70
CA ALA A 439 -17.39 -9.63 -16.05
C ALA A 439 -16.08 -9.60 -16.87
N GLY A 440 -14.94 -9.91 -16.27
CA GLY A 440 -13.64 -9.88 -16.95
C GLY A 440 -13.03 -8.48 -17.12
N VAL A 441 -13.53 -7.46 -16.42
CA VAL A 441 -12.91 -6.12 -16.42
C VAL A 441 -11.54 -6.22 -15.76
N VAL A 442 -10.47 -5.78 -16.42
CA VAL A 442 -9.09 -5.91 -15.93
C VAL A 442 -8.84 -5.23 -14.58
N SER A 443 -7.90 -5.78 -13.79
CA SER A 443 -7.57 -5.31 -12.43
C SER A 443 -7.22 -3.83 -12.34
N GLU A 444 -6.47 -3.34 -13.30
CA GLU A 444 -5.95 -1.98 -13.42
C GLU A 444 -7.10 -1.00 -13.57
N LEU A 445 -8.06 -1.33 -14.45
CA LEU A 445 -9.24 -0.52 -14.65
C LEU A 445 -10.14 -0.52 -13.41
N ARG A 446 -10.37 -1.69 -12.80
CA ARG A 446 -11.13 -1.78 -11.53
C ARG A 446 -10.47 -0.93 -10.45
N ALA A 447 -9.14 -1.02 -10.30
CA ALA A 447 -8.37 -0.29 -9.31
C ALA A 447 -8.46 1.23 -9.51
N GLN A 448 -8.34 1.72 -10.75
CA GLN A 448 -8.51 3.15 -11.07
C GLN A 448 -9.94 3.64 -10.84
N ILE A 449 -10.97 2.84 -11.13
CA ILE A 449 -12.37 3.22 -10.91
C ILE A 449 -12.69 3.33 -9.41
N VAL A 450 -12.21 2.37 -8.60
CA VAL A 450 -12.52 2.37 -7.17
C VAL A 450 -11.51 3.16 -6.33
N GLY A 451 -10.32 3.47 -6.85
CA GLY A 451 -9.23 4.10 -6.12
C GLY A 451 -8.54 3.13 -5.15
N HIS A 452 -7.98 2.04 -5.71
CA HIS A 452 -7.12 1.08 -5.01
C HIS A 452 -5.69 1.16 -5.56
N GLU A 453 -4.72 0.98 -4.67
CA GLU A 453 -3.35 0.66 -5.07
C GLU A 453 -3.35 -0.77 -5.61
N LEU A 454 -2.56 -1.00 -6.65
CA LEU A 454 -2.34 -2.34 -7.16
C LEU A 454 -1.26 -2.98 -6.29
N ASP A 455 -1.54 -4.16 -5.74
CA ASP A 455 -0.65 -4.87 -4.82
C ASP A 455 0.64 -5.39 -5.49
N ASP A 456 0.68 -5.40 -6.83
CA ASP A 456 1.81 -5.88 -7.61
C ASP A 456 2.57 -4.70 -8.21
N GLU A 457 3.86 -4.59 -7.88
CA GLU A 457 4.77 -3.56 -8.38
C GLU A 457 4.83 -3.53 -9.92
N HIS A 458 4.63 -4.68 -10.59
CA HIS A 458 4.49 -4.71 -12.04
C HIS A 458 3.20 -4.01 -12.49
N HIS A 459 2.04 -4.36 -11.94
CA HIS A 459 0.78 -3.73 -12.34
C HIS A 459 0.78 -2.21 -12.06
N ALA A 460 1.40 -1.76 -10.96
CA ALA A 460 1.50 -0.33 -10.64
C ALA A 460 2.41 0.46 -11.61
N THR A 461 3.51 -0.13 -12.09
CA THR A 461 4.52 0.59 -12.91
C THR A 461 4.17 0.58 -14.42
N TYR A 462 3.41 -0.41 -14.89
CA TYR A 462 3.07 -0.56 -16.32
C TYR A 462 1.64 -0.13 -16.67
N SER A 463 0.77 0.09 -15.69
CA SER A 463 -0.59 0.59 -15.95
C SER A 463 -0.54 2.05 -16.41
N ARG A 464 -1.06 2.33 -17.60
CA ARG A 464 -1.42 3.70 -17.98
C ARG A 464 -2.75 4.10 -17.36
N GLU A 465 -3.02 5.40 -17.31
CA GLU A 465 -4.36 5.88 -17.01
C GLU A 465 -5.34 5.51 -18.14
N PHE A 466 -6.53 5.03 -17.75
CA PHE A 466 -7.63 4.81 -18.68
C PHE A 466 -8.41 6.10 -18.89
N THR A 467 -8.81 6.38 -20.13
CA THR A 467 -9.65 7.54 -20.45
C THR A 467 -11.05 7.39 -19.85
N ILE A 468 -11.80 8.48 -19.76
CA ILE A 468 -13.19 8.44 -19.27
C ILE A 468 -14.05 7.53 -20.14
N VAL A 469 -13.87 7.56 -21.45
CA VAL A 469 -14.55 6.67 -22.40
C VAL A 469 -14.22 5.20 -22.13
N GLU A 470 -12.96 4.87 -21.86
CA GLU A 470 -12.54 3.49 -21.54
C GLU A 470 -13.12 3.02 -20.20
N LYS A 471 -13.11 3.91 -19.19
CA LYS A 471 -13.76 3.67 -17.89
C LYS A 471 -15.25 3.41 -18.07
N LEU A 472 -15.96 4.24 -18.84
CA LEU A 472 -17.38 4.06 -19.10
C LEU A 472 -17.66 2.76 -19.85
N LYS A 473 -16.90 2.43 -20.91
CA LYS A 473 -17.06 1.18 -21.67
C LYS A 473 -16.84 -0.06 -20.79
N GLY A 474 -15.85 -0.02 -19.91
CA GLY A 474 -15.59 -1.08 -18.94
C GLY A 474 -16.73 -1.26 -17.92
N LEU A 475 -17.40 -0.16 -17.54
CA LEU A 475 -18.55 -0.19 -16.62
C LEU A 475 -19.86 -0.59 -17.31
N ALA A 476 -20.14 -0.02 -18.48
CA ALA A 476 -21.45 -0.04 -19.13
C ALA A 476 -21.92 -1.43 -19.56
N LYS A 477 -20.99 -2.36 -19.82
CA LYS A 477 -21.35 -3.75 -20.15
C LYS A 477 -21.67 -4.62 -18.92
N HIS A 478 -21.31 -4.17 -17.71
CA HIS A 478 -21.07 -5.07 -16.58
C HIS A 478 -21.42 -4.51 -15.19
N SER A 479 -22.08 -3.35 -15.15
CA SER A 479 -22.54 -2.72 -13.90
C SER A 479 -23.52 -3.62 -13.15
N PRO A 480 -23.43 -3.71 -11.80
CA PRO A 480 -23.97 -4.82 -11.01
C PRO A 480 -25.48 -5.03 -11.19
N GLY A 481 -25.91 -6.16 -11.75
CA GLY A 481 -27.25 -6.75 -11.52
C GLY A 481 -28.52 -5.94 -11.85
N VAL A 482 -28.42 -4.76 -12.48
CA VAL A 482 -29.55 -3.82 -12.67
C VAL A 482 -30.24 -3.94 -14.05
N ASN A 483 -30.15 -5.07 -14.75
CA ASN A 483 -30.98 -5.25 -15.97
C ASN A 483 -32.51 -5.24 -15.71
N ALA A 484 -32.98 -5.02 -14.47
CA ALA A 484 -34.39 -5.02 -14.11
C ALA A 484 -34.80 -4.03 -13.00
N ILE A 485 -34.12 -2.90 -12.82
CA ILE A 485 -34.68 -1.83 -11.99
C ILE A 485 -35.43 -0.85 -12.90
N THR A 486 -36.64 -1.23 -13.31
CA THR A 486 -37.60 -0.32 -13.96
C THR A 486 -38.10 0.70 -12.92
N TRP A 487 -37.52 1.89 -12.88
CA TRP A 487 -38.04 3.01 -12.07
C TRP A 487 -38.85 3.98 -12.92
N ASN A 488 -40.09 4.21 -12.52
CA ASN A 488 -40.90 5.36 -12.91
C ASN A 488 -40.90 6.38 -11.75
N LEU A 489 -39.80 7.09 -11.54
CA LEU A 489 -39.73 8.22 -10.60
C LEU A 489 -40.44 9.44 -11.21
N ARG A 490 -41.78 9.43 -11.23
CA ARG A 490 -42.54 10.68 -11.32
C ARG A 490 -42.67 11.23 -9.91
N SER A 491 -42.13 12.42 -9.69
CA SER A 491 -42.27 13.14 -8.42
C SER A 491 -43.76 13.29 -8.10
N LYS A 492 -44.19 12.77 -6.94
CA LYS A 492 -45.47 13.15 -6.35
C LYS A 492 -45.34 14.56 -5.75
N HIS A 493 -45.14 15.59 -6.57
CA HIS A 493 -45.35 16.99 -6.21
C HIS A 493 -45.93 17.73 -7.43
N SER A 494 -47.16 17.38 -7.81
CA SER A 494 -48.10 18.30 -8.44
C SER A 494 -49.53 17.80 -8.17
N LEU A 495 -50.03 18.08 -6.97
CA LEU A 495 -51.46 18.17 -6.72
C LEU A 495 -51.65 19.44 -5.91
N ASN A 496 -51.80 20.54 -6.65
CA ASN A 496 -52.69 21.68 -6.38
C ASN A 496 -52.49 22.67 -7.54
N GLY A 497 -53.42 22.58 -8.47
CA GLY A 497 -53.61 23.41 -9.65
C GLY A 497 -54.96 23.03 -10.22
#